data_AF-A0A8J8DZA7-F1
#
_entry.id   AF-A0A8J8DZA7-F1
#
_cell.length_a   1.000
_cell.length_b   1.000
_cell.length_c   1.000
_cell.angle_alpha   90.00
_cell.angle_beta   90.00
_cell.angle_gamma   90.00
#
_symmetry.space_group_name_H-M   'P 1'
#
loop_
_entity.id
_entity.type
_entity.pdbx_description
1 polymer ?
#
loop_
_entity_poly.entity_id
_entity_poly.type
_entity_poly.pdbx_seq_one_letter_code
_entity_poly.pdbx_strand_id
1 'polypeptide(L)'
;MEDIENQVLSWLRDGDDNAKDIVDLPWVIKNVGENAYVAEHPRMPFGLIVMFSNDFVHLIVPLRLETISMTKDERLKIYHTLLLLNDRVNLMKFTLSGMNDEIYLRVDLDKKSLGKAEFNDALTSLLIGLQSAVEALGLEEAFARDVFDRIVWMIFERLQKGATREELLRFLVVKVGMPEADAKRLLKEIFEAQEEANSREQDNTIYL
;
A
#
# COMPACT_ATOMS: atom_id res chain seq x y z
N MET A 1 19.52 23.88 5.30
CA MET A 1 18.28 23.36 4.70
C MET A 1 17.62 22.57 5.80
N GLU A 2 16.35 22.83 6.13
CA GLU A 2 15.58 21.86 6.90
C GLU A 2 15.74 20.49 6.22
N ASP A 3 15.90 19.46 7.03
CA ASP A 3 16.07 18.11 6.52
C ASP A 3 14.77 17.70 5.83
N ILE A 4 14.74 17.81 4.49
CA ILE A 4 13.58 17.50 3.64
C ILE A 4 13.05 16.09 3.91
N GLU A 5 13.92 15.18 4.34
CA GLU A 5 13.53 13.85 4.80
C GLU A 5 12.60 13.93 6.00
N ASN A 6 13.01 14.60 7.08
CA ASN A 6 12.17 14.81 8.26
C ASN A 6 10.87 15.54 7.91
N GLN A 7 10.92 16.51 7.00
CA GLN A 7 9.75 17.25 6.56
C GLN A 7 8.73 16.34 5.84
N VAL A 8 9.17 15.58 4.83
CA VAL A 8 8.31 14.62 4.11
C VAL A 8 7.74 13.56 5.06
N LEU A 9 8.58 13.03 5.95
CA LEU A 9 8.14 12.03 6.94
C LEU A 9 7.14 12.62 7.94
N SER A 10 7.29 13.88 8.34
CA SER A 10 6.31 14.56 9.20
C SER A 10 4.97 14.75 8.50
N TRP A 11 4.97 15.09 7.21
CA TRP A 11 3.72 15.24 6.45
C TRP A 11 2.89 13.97 6.47
N LEU A 12 3.54 12.82 6.26
CA LEU A 12 2.90 11.51 6.27
C LEU A 12 2.49 11.05 7.69
N ARG A 13 3.18 11.47 8.75
CA ARG A 13 2.87 11.06 10.14
C ARG A 13 1.78 11.90 10.78
N ASP A 14 1.85 13.22 10.60
CA ASP A 14 1.09 14.21 11.36
C ASP A 14 -0.30 14.46 10.73
N GLY A 15 -1.05 13.37 10.56
CA GLY A 15 -2.34 13.36 9.88
C GLY A 15 -3.58 13.23 10.77
N ASP A 16 -4.75 13.33 10.12
CA ASP A 16 -6.09 13.12 10.69
C ASP A 16 -6.82 12.00 9.92
N ASP A 17 -7.47 11.09 10.62
CA ASP A 17 -8.28 10.02 10.02
C ASP A 17 -9.44 10.53 9.17
N ASN A 18 -9.86 11.78 9.36
CA ASN A 18 -10.93 12.42 8.61
C ASN A 18 -10.42 13.32 7.49
N ALA A 19 -9.09 13.34 7.25
CA ALA A 19 -8.51 14.12 6.18
C ALA A 19 -9.06 13.69 4.81
N LYS A 20 -9.28 14.68 3.96
CA LYS A 20 -9.66 14.47 2.55
C LYS A 20 -8.43 14.27 1.67
N ASP A 21 -7.36 15.00 1.98
CA ASP A 21 -6.11 14.91 1.25
C ASP A 21 -5.30 13.70 1.70
N ILE A 22 -4.69 12.99 0.73
CA ILE A 22 -3.99 11.73 0.96
C ILE A 22 -2.75 11.95 1.83
N VAL A 23 -2.07 13.07 1.63
CA VAL A 23 -0.88 13.45 2.43
C VAL A 23 -1.21 13.66 3.90
N ASP A 24 -2.45 14.06 4.22
CA ASP A 24 -2.88 14.40 5.58
C ASP A 24 -3.49 13.20 6.32
N LEU A 25 -3.44 11.99 5.73
CA LEU A 25 -3.77 10.77 6.45
C LEU A 25 -2.63 10.36 7.38
N PRO A 26 -2.89 9.74 8.54
CA PRO A 26 -1.83 9.33 9.46
C PRO A 26 -1.18 8.01 9.05
N TRP A 27 -0.20 8.06 8.14
CA TRP A 27 0.51 6.90 7.63
C TRP A 27 1.40 6.26 8.71
N VAL A 28 1.43 4.93 8.72
CA VAL A 28 2.41 4.16 9.50
C VAL A 28 3.68 4.04 8.68
N ILE A 29 4.80 4.56 9.19
CA ILE A 29 6.08 4.58 8.49
C ILE A 29 7.07 3.63 9.17
N LYS A 30 7.67 2.73 8.39
CA LYS A 30 8.74 1.81 8.80
C LYS A 30 10.01 2.13 8.00
N ASN A 31 11.15 2.32 8.66
CA ASN A 31 12.44 2.42 7.99
C ASN A 31 12.86 1.00 7.55
N VAL A 32 13.26 0.85 6.28
CA VAL A 32 13.64 -0.45 5.68
C VAL A 32 15.05 -0.45 5.11
N GLY A 33 15.81 0.63 5.29
CA GLY A 33 17.15 0.77 4.76
C GLY A 33 17.70 2.19 4.89
N GLU A 34 18.90 2.39 4.38
CA GLU A 34 19.51 3.73 4.30
C GLU A 34 18.68 4.59 3.33
N ASN A 35 18.08 5.66 3.85
CA ASN A 35 17.25 6.60 3.10
C ASN A 35 15.99 6.00 2.45
N ALA A 36 15.50 4.86 2.95
CA ALA A 36 14.32 4.17 2.41
C ALA A 36 13.30 3.83 3.49
N TYR A 37 12.04 4.16 3.20
CA TYR A 37 10.91 3.99 4.12
C TYR A 37 9.74 3.34 3.39
N VAL A 38 8.99 2.52 4.12
CA VAL A 38 7.69 2.03 3.69
C VAL A 38 6.63 2.75 4.52
N ALA A 39 5.70 3.41 3.84
CA ALA A 39 4.54 4.07 4.42
C ALA A 39 3.28 3.30 4.03
N GLU A 40 2.45 2.99 5.03
CA GLU A 40 1.19 2.28 4.83
C GLU A 40 0.04 3.01 5.51
N HIS A 41 -1.09 3.10 4.82
CA HIS A 41 -2.33 3.59 5.41
C HIS A 41 -3.50 2.65 5.03
N PRO A 42 -4.40 2.29 5.96
CA PRO A 42 -5.46 1.31 5.69
C PRO A 42 -6.43 1.72 4.58
N ARG A 43 -6.64 3.02 4.37
CA ARG A 43 -7.49 3.54 3.27
C ARG A 43 -6.80 3.59 1.91
N MET A 44 -5.48 3.45 1.86
CA MET A 44 -4.73 3.57 0.62
C MET A 44 -4.44 2.18 0.11
N PRO A 45 -4.85 1.79 -1.10
CA PRO A 45 -4.81 0.40 -1.55
C PRO A 45 -3.40 -0.09 -1.93
N PHE A 46 -2.36 0.69 -1.64
CA PHE A 46 -0.96 0.36 -1.88
C PHE A 46 -0.09 0.65 -0.66
N GLY A 47 1.04 -0.05 -0.58
CA GLY A 47 2.17 0.38 0.25
C GLY A 47 3.02 1.37 -0.55
N LEU A 48 3.42 2.46 0.07
CA LEU A 48 4.24 3.50 -0.55
C LEU A 48 5.69 3.31 -0.11
N ILE A 49 6.60 3.13 -1.05
CA ILE A 49 8.03 3.21 -0.80
C ILE A 49 8.47 4.66 -1.02
N VAL A 50 9.03 5.28 0.01
CA VAL A 50 9.62 6.62 -0.03
C VAL A 50 11.13 6.47 0.06
N MET A 51 11.84 6.87 -0.98
CA MET A 51 13.30 6.77 -1.05
C MET A 51 13.93 8.14 -1.31
N PHE A 52 14.94 8.49 -0.54
CA PHE A 52 15.64 9.77 -0.65
C PHE A 52 16.99 9.55 -1.35
N SER A 53 17.19 10.24 -2.47
CA SER A 53 18.51 10.36 -3.13
C SER A 53 19.06 11.77 -2.95
N ASN A 54 20.19 12.11 -3.57
CA ASN A 54 20.83 13.42 -3.37
C ASN A 54 19.87 14.59 -3.64
N ASP A 55 19.27 14.64 -4.84
CA ASP A 55 18.44 15.77 -5.28
C ASP A 55 16.94 15.45 -5.32
N PHE A 56 16.53 14.18 -5.15
CA PHE A 56 15.15 13.77 -5.35
C PHE A 56 14.55 12.98 -4.18
N VAL A 57 13.23 13.09 -4.04
CA VAL A 57 12.39 12.17 -3.28
C VAL A 57 11.64 11.29 -4.27
N HIS A 58 11.79 9.97 -4.11
CA HIS A 58 11.18 8.98 -4.98
C HIS A 58 10.00 8.35 -4.26
N LEU A 59 8.83 8.43 -4.88
CA LEU A 59 7.61 7.78 -4.42
C LEU A 59 7.32 6.60 -5.34
N ILE A 60 7.29 5.40 -4.78
CA ILE A 60 7.28 4.16 -5.54
C ILE A 60 6.17 3.24 -5.01
N VAL A 61 5.35 2.72 -5.92
CA VAL A 61 4.29 1.75 -5.65
C VAL A 61 4.55 0.51 -6.50
N PRO A 62 4.88 -0.64 -5.89
CA PRO A 62 5.01 -1.91 -6.62
C PRO A 62 3.63 -2.41 -7.06
N LEU A 63 3.49 -2.83 -8.32
CA LEU A 63 2.26 -3.46 -8.81
C LEU A 63 2.24 -4.98 -8.54
N ARG A 64 3.36 -5.57 -8.08
CA ARG A 64 3.48 -7.02 -7.84
C ARG A 64 3.19 -7.87 -9.08
N LEU A 65 3.46 -7.30 -10.25
CA LEU A 65 3.30 -7.94 -11.54
C LEU A 65 4.69 -8.18 -12.15
N GLU A 66 5.19 -9.40 -12.01
CA GLU A 66 6.43 -9.86 -12.63
C GLU A 66 6.18 -10.25 -14.09
N THR A 67 7.04 -9.78 -15.00
CA THR A 67 6.83 -9.99 -16.43
C THR A 67 7.90 -10.86 -17.10
N ILE A 68 8.96 -11.22 -16.37
CA ILE A 68 10.07 -12.04 -16.91
C ILE A 68 9.63 -13.45 -17.32
N SER A 69 8.66 -14.03 -16.59
CA SER A 69 8.17 -15.40 -16.78
C SER A 69 7.01 -15.50 -17.77
N MET A 70 6.50 -14.35 -18.24
CA MET A 70 5.38 -14.28 -19.17
C MET A 70 5.80 -14.62 -20.61
N THR A 71 4.83 -14.97 -21.44
CA THR A 71 5.08 -15.10 -22.88
C THR A 71 5.39 -13.74 -23.50
N LYS A 72 6.06 -13.76 -24.66
CA LYS A 72 6.42 -12.53 -25.39
C LYS A 72 5.20 -11.65 -25.69
N ASP A 73 4.09 -12.26 -26.09
CA ASP A 73 2.90 -11.53 -26.53
C ASP A 73 2.15 -10.90 -25.35
N GLU A 74 2.05 -11.61 -24.22
CA GLU A 74 1.51 -11.07 -22.97
C GLU A 74 2.33 -9.87 -22.50
N ARG A 75 3.65 -10.03 -22.46
CA ARG A 75 4.57 -8.96 -22.06
C ARG A 75 4.47 -7.74 -22.97
N LEU A 76 4.43 -7.95 -24.28
CA LEU A 76 4.28 -6.86 -25.25
C LEU A 76 2.97 -6.10 -25.04
N LYS A 77 1.87 -6.83 -24.82
CA LYS A 77 0.55 -6.22 -24.54
C LYS A 77 0.60 -5.38 -23.27
N ILE A 78 1.15 -5.92 -22.18
CA ILE A 78 1.27 -5.21 -20.90
C ILE A 78 2.12 -3.95 -21.07
N TYR A 79 3.32 -4.07 -21.64
CA TYR A 79 4.23 -2.94 -21.79
C TYR A 79 3.66 -1.84 -22.68
N HIS A 80 3.03 -2.23 -23.79
CA HIS A 80 2.36 -1.27 -24.67
C HIS A 80 1.24 -0.52 -23.92
N THR A 81 0.41 -1.24 -23.16
CA THR A 81 -0.64 -0.64 -22.34
C THR A 81 -0.05 0.34 -21.31
N LEU A 82 0.98 -0.05 -20.57
CA LEU A 82 1.60 0.81 -19.55
C LEU A 82 2.25 2.06 -20.16
N LEU A 83 2.90 1.93 -21.33
CA LEU A 83 3.44 3.07 -22.06
C LEU A 83 2.35 4.06 -22.48
N LEU A 84 1.19 3.57 -22.91
CA LEU A 84 0.05 4.44 -23.21
C LEU A 84 -0.51 5.13 -21.95
N LEU A 85 -0.48 4.45 -20.80
CA LEU A 85 -0.94 5.05 -19.55
C LEU A 85 0.01 6.13 -19.01
N ASN A 86 1.33 6.05 -19.30
CA ASN A 86 2.29 7.10 -18.96
C ASN A 86 1.93 8.46 -19.58
N ASP A 87 1.24 8.47 -20.72
CA ASP A 87 0.81 9.70 -21.39
C ASP A 87 -0.50 10.27 -20.81
N ARG A 88 -1.23 9.49 -20.01
CA ARG A 88 -2.57 9.86 -19.50
C ARG A 88 -2.55 10.51 -18.11
N VAL A 89 -1.58 10.14 -17.27
CA VAL A 89 -1.50 10.63 -15.88
C VAL A 89 -0.17 11.35 -15.69
N ASN A 90 -0.25 12.65 -15.43
CA ASN A 90 0.94 13.47 -15.22
C ASN A 90 1.66 13.12 -13.91
N LEU A 91 2.94 13.52 -13.83
CA LEU A 91 3.85 13.37 -12.68
C LEU A 91 4.34 11.95 -12.41
N MET A 92 3.65 10.94 -12.93
CA MET A 92 3.96 9.53 -12.68
C MET A 92 4.49 8.82 -13.93
N LYS A 93 5.13 7.68 -13.71
CA LYS A 93 5.54 6.76 -14.76
C LYS A 93 5.53 5.31 -14.29
N PHE A 94 5.20 4.41 -15.18
CA PHE A 94 5.45 2.98 -15.05
C PHE A 94 6.88 2.66 -15.46
N THR A 95 7.56 1.85 -14.64
CA THR A 95 8.93 1.40 -14.85
C THR A 95 9.05 -0.09 -14.55
N LEU A 96 10.05 -0.75 -15.15
CA LEU A 96 10.47 -2.09 -14.76
C LEU A 96 11.62 -1.97 -13.75
N SER A 97 11.62 -2.83 -12.73
CA SER A 97 12.69 -2.90 -11.75
C SER A 97 12.92 -4.33 -11.27
N GLY A 98 14.11 -4.56 -10.72
CA GLY A 98 14.54 -5.86 -10.21
C GLY A 98 14.92 -6.87 -11.28
N MET A 99 15.29 -8.07 -10.85
CA MET A 99 15.71 -9.15 -11.76
C MET A 99 14.54 -9.84 -12.48
N ASN A 100 13.32 -9.66 -11.98
CA ASN A 100 12.11 -10.33 -12.50
C ASN A 100 11.25 -9.43 -13.41
N ASP A 101 11.77 -8.28 -13.84
CA ASP A 101 11.03 -7.26 -14.59
C ASP A 101 9.66 -6.97 -13.93
N GLU A 102 9.67 -6.66 -12.63
CA GLU A 102 8.46 -6.30 -11.91
C GLU A 102 8.07 -4.86 -12.27
N ILE A 103 6.78 -4.63 -12.43
CA ILE A 103 6.23 -3.32 -12.77
C ILE A 103 6.06 -2.48 -11.50
N TYR A 104 6.56 -1.25 -11.58
CA TYR A 104 6.45 -0.23 -10.54
C TYR A 104 5.80 1.01 -11.11
N LEU A 105 5.01 1.68 -10.28
CA LEU A 105 4.57 3.04 -10.51
C LEU A 105 5.44 3.99 -9.69
N ARG A 106 5.88 5.08 -10.29
CA ARG A 106 6.90 5.96 -9.70
C ARG A 106 6.64 7.43 -9.97
N VAL A 107 6.91 8.27 -8.97
CA VAL A 107 7.04 9.73 -9.07
C VAL A 107 8.43 10.13 -8.53
N ASP A 108 9.07 11.09 -9.19
CA ASP A 108 10.35 11.67 -8.75
C ASP A 108 10.16 13.17 -8.51
N LEU A 109 10.39 13.63 -7.27
CA LEU A 109 10.15 15.01 -6.85
C LEU A 109 11.47 15.71 -6.52
N ASP A 110 11.71 16.90 -7.07
CA ASP A 110 12.92 17.69 -6.79
C ASP A 110 12.86 18.27 -5.38
N LYS A 111 13.86 17.93 -4.55
CA LYS A 111 13.98 18.41 -3.16
C LYS A 111 14.02 19.92 -3.04
N LYS A 112 14.44 20.65 -4.08
CA LYS A 112 14.60 22.12 -4.05
C LYS A 112 13.27 22.87 -4.10
N SER A 113 12.26 22.30 -4.76
CA SER A 113 10.93 22.91 -4.92
C SER A 113 9.84 22.18 -4.14
N LEU A 114 10.14 21.01 -3.59
CA LEU A 114 9.15 20.14 -2.97
C LEU A 114 8.38 20.82 -1.84
N GLY A 115 7.08 20.98 -2.06
CA GLY A 115 6.10 21.39 -1.05
C GLY A 115 5.07 20.30 -0.76
N LYS A 116 4.35 20.45 0.36
CA LYS A 116 3.32 19.48 0.78
C LYS A 116 2.20 19.29 -0.27
N ALA A 117 1.83 20.36 -0.97
CA ALA A 117 0.82 20.31 -2.03
C ALA A 117 1.29 19.46 -3.23
N GLU A 118 2.50 19.70 -3.72
CA GLU A 118 3.11 18.88 -4.79
C GLU A 118 3.25 17.42 -4.38
N PHE A 119 3.59 17.18 -3.11
CA PHE A 119 3.64 15.83 -2.55
C PHE A 119 2.25 15.15 -2.53
N ASN A 120 1.19 15.87 -2.17
CA ASN A 120 -0.18 15.35 -2.22
C ASN A 120 -0.63 15.06 -3.65
N ASP A 121 -0.30 15.95 -4.60
CA ASP A 121 -0.61 15.76 -6.02
C ASP A 121 0.10 14.49 -6.55
N ALA A 122 1.35 14.27 -6.13
CA ALA A 122 2.09 13.05 -6.46
C ALA A 122 1.41 11.78 -5.92
N LEU A 123 0.98 11.77 -4.65
CA LEU A 123 0.23 10.64 -4.07
C LEU A 123 -1.10 10.39 -4.80
N THR A 124 -1.79 11.45 -5.19
CA THR A 124 -3.04 11.39 -5.94
C THR A 124 -2.81 10.82 -7.35
N SER A 125 -1.77 11.27 -8.05
CA SER A 125 -1.34 10.71 -9.34
C SER A 125 -0.99 9.23 -9.23
N LEU A 126 -0.33 8.81 -8.14
CA LEU A 126 -0.04 7.39 -7.90
C LEU A 126 -1.33 6.57 -7.73
N LEU A 127 -2.31 7.07 -6.98
CA LEU A 127 -3.59 6.39 -6.79
C LEU A 127 -4.37 6.25 -8.10
N ILE A 128 -4.51 7.34 -8.86
CA ILE A 128 -5.19 7.34 -10.17
C ILE A 128 -4.47 6.42 -11.16
N GLY A 129 -3.14 6.48 -11.15
CA GLY A 129 -2.28 5.64 -11.97
C GLY A 129 -2.45 4.15 -11.69
N LEU A 130 -2.45 3.78 -10.41
CA LEU A 130 -2.69 2.41 -9.98
C LEU A 130 -4.07 1.93 -10.42
N GLN A 131 -5.11 2.71 -10.19
CA GLN A 131 -6.47 2.37 -10.62
C GLN A 131 -6.54 2.17 -12.14
N SER A 132 -5.93 3.08 -12.91
CA SER A 132 -5.90 3.00 -14.37
C SER A 132 -5.17 1.75 -14.87
N ALA A 133 -4.08 1.35 -14.20
CA ALA A 133 -3.36 0.12 -14.54
C ALA A 133 -4.18 -1.13 -14.19
N VAL A 134 -4.81 -1.16 -13.03
CA VAL A 134 -5.66 -2.28 -12.60
C VAL A 134 -6.78 -2.53 -13.62
N GLU A 135 -7.48 -1.47 -14.04
CA GLU A 135 -8.54 -1.56 -15.04
C GLU A 135 -8.01 -1.97 -16.42
N ALA A 136 -6.96 -1.30 -16.90
CA ALA A 136 -6.46 -1.54 -18.25
C ALA A 136 -5.81 -2.92 -18.43
N LEU A 137 -5.34 -3.52 -17.34
CA LEU A 137 -4.72 -4.85 -17.34
C LEU A 137 -5.69 -5.97 -16.91
N GLY A 138 -6.90 -5.64 -16.46
CA GLY A 138 -7.89 -6.62 -16.00
C GLY A 138 -7.47 -7.31 -14.69
N LEU A 139 -6.92 -6.54 -13.75
CA LEU A 139 -6.36 -7.04 -12.49
C LEU A 139 -7.29 -6.82 -11.28
N GLU A 140 -8.54 -6.43 -11.49
CA GLU A 140 -9.47 -6.00 -10.45
C GLU A 140 -9.65 -7.04 -9.34
N GLU A 141 -9.83 -8.31 -9.70
CA GLU A 141 -10.03 -9.39 -8.74
C GLU A 141 -8.77 -9.72 -7.93
N ALA A 142 -7.60 -9.70 -8.59
CA ALA A 142 -6.32 -9.90 -7.91
C ALA A 142 -6.05 -8.73 -6.95
N PHE A 143 -6.28 -7.51 -7.42
CA PHE A 143 -6.12 -6.29 -6.65
C PHE A 143 -7.05 -6.23 -5.42
N ALA A 144 -8.32 -6.57 -5.59
CA ALA A 144 -9.28 -6.61 -4.49
C ALA A 144 -8.86 -7.62 -3.40
N ARG A 145 -8.33 -8.78 -3.80
CA ARG A 145 -7.78 -9.78 -2.88
C ARG A 145 -6.56 -9.25 -2.14
N ASP A 146 -5.60 -8.64 -2.84
CA ASP A 146 -4.40 -8.07 -2.22
C ASP A 146 -4.73 -6.97 -1.19
N VAL A 147 -5.71 -6.11 -1.50
CA VAL A 147 -6.19 -5.07 -0.57
C VAL A 147 -6.81 -5.71 0.67
N PHE A 148 -7.63 -6.76 0.49
CA PHE A 148 -8.27 -7.48 1.57
C PHE A 148 -7.25 -8.19 2.46
N ASP A 149 -6.32 -8.95 1.88
CA ASP A 149 -5.28 -9.70 2.59
C ASP A 149 -4.42 -8.77 3.45
N ARG A 150 -4.12 -7.57 2.92
CA ARG A 150 -3.39 -6.56 3.68
C ARG A 150 -4.20 -6.00 4.86
N ILE A 151 -5.51 -5.78 4.71
CA ILE A 151 -6.37 -5.38 5.85
C ILE A 151 -6.36 -6.48 6.92
N VAL A 152 -6.47 -7.75 6.51
CA VAL A 152 -6.38 -8.90 7.41
C VAL A 152 -5.02 -8.94 8.12
N TRP A 153 -3.92 -8.72 7.41
CA TRP A 153 -2.59 -8.63 8.01
C TRP A 153 -2.49 -7.51 9.06
N MET A 154 -3.06 -6.33 8.78
CA MET A 154 -3.11 -5.22 9.73
C MET A 154 -3.91 -5.53 11.00
N ILE A 155 -4.91 -6.41 10.91
CA ILE A 155 -5.67 -6.93 12.07
C ILE A 155 -4.79 -7.89 12.87
N PHE A 156 -4.13 -8.84 12.20
CA PHE A 156 -3.23 -9.80 12.85
C PHE A 156 -2.09 -9.12 13.60
N GLU A 157 -1.43 -8.12 13.00
CA GLU A 157 -0.39 -7.33 13.69
C GLU A 157 -0.91 -6.66 14.98
N ARG A 158 -2.18 -6.25 15.00
CA ARG A 158 -2.82 -5.63 16.18
C ARG A 158 -3.22 -6.66 17.22
N LEU A 159 -3.74 -7.81 16.81
CA LEU A 159 -4.02 -8.94 17.69
C LEU A 159 -2.76 -9.41 18.42
N GLN A 160 -1.64 -9.54 17.70
CA GLN A 160 -0.34 -9.89 18.28
C GLN A 160 0.16 -8.85 19.31
N LYS A 161 -0.28 -7.59 19.18
CA LYS A 161 0.01 -6.50 20.13
C LYS A 161 -1.02 -6.41 21.27
N GLY A 162 -1.96 -7.35 21.35
CA GLY A 162 -2.96 -7.43 22.42
C GLY A 162 -4.20 -6.55 22.21
N ALA A 163 -4.48 -6.11 20.98
CA ALA A 163 -5.65 -5.29 20.70
C ALA A 163 -6.97 -6.04 20.98
N THR A 164 -7.94 -5.37 21.60
CA THR A 164 -9.25 -5.97 21.89
C THR A 164 -10.16 -5.99 20.67
N ARG A 165 -11.23 -6.78 20.73
CA ARG A 165 -12.26 -6.83 19.67
C ARG A 165 -12.87 -5.45 19.37
N GLU A 166 -13.11 -4.64 20.40
CA GLU A 166 -13.64 -3.29 20.28
C GLU A 166 -12.64 -2.36 19.58
N GLU A 167 -11.34 -2.48 19.88
CA GLU A 167 -10.29 -1.71 19.22
C GLU A 167 -10.15 -2.07 17.74
N LEU A 168 -10.22 -3.36 17.42
CA LEU A 168 -10.21 -3.83 16.03
C LEU A 168 -11.45 -3.39 15.25
N LEU A 169 -12.63 -3.42 15.87
CA LEU A 169 -13.86 -2.92 15.26
C LEU A 169 -13.74 -1.43 14.95
N ARG A 170 -13.21 -0.65 15.90
CA ARG A 170 -12.97 0.78 15.72
C ARG A 170 -11.97 1.05 14.60
N PHE A 171 -10.91 0.24 14.52
CA PHE A 171 -9.95 0.30 13.42
C PHE A 171 -10.63 0.05 12.06
N LEU A 172 -11.42 -1.01 11.93
CA LEU A 172 -12.11 -1.32 10.67
C LEU A 172 -13.12 -0.23 10.27
N VAL A 173 -13.91 0.27 11.21
CA VAL A 173 -14.94 1.27 10.87
C VAL A 173 -14.34 2.64 10.63
N VAL A 174 -13.47 3.11 11.53
CA VAL A 174 -12.96 4.50 11.49
C VAL A 174 -11.75 4.62 10.57
N LYS A 175 -10.76 3.74 10.72
CA LYS A 175 -9.49 3.83 9.98
C LYS A 175 -9.64 3.25 8.58
N VAL A 176 -10.19 2.04 8.43
CA VAL A 176 -10.39 1.42 7.10
C VAL A 176 -11.58 2.03 6.38
N GLY A 177 -12.62 2.48 7.10
CA GLY A 177 -13.85 3.00 6.49
C GLY A 177 -14.85 1.90 6.12
N MET A 178 -14.72 0.71 6.72
CA MET A 178 -15.59 -0.43 6.46
C MET A 178 -16.96 -0.23 7.14
N PRO A 179 -18.07 -0.57 6.48
CA PRO A 179 -19.38 -0.58 7.14
C PRO A 179 -19.37 -1.45 8.40
N GLU A 180 -20.00 -1.00 9.48
CA GLU A 180 -19.94 -1.69 10.78
C GLU A 180 -20.43 -3.15 10.71
N ALA A 181 -21.44 -3.42 9.87
CA ALA A 181 -21.95 -4.78 9.65
C ALA A 181 -20.88 -5.70 9.02
N ASP A 182 -20.14 -5.19 8.04
CA ASP A 182 -19.07 -5.93 7.35
C ASP A 182 -17.87 -6.13 8.28
N ALA A 183 -17.51 -5.10 9.05
CA ALA A 183 -16.44 -5.17 10.03
C ALA A 183 -16.71 -6.22 11.12
N LYS A 184 -17.96 -6.30 11.63
CA LYS A 184 -18.36 -7.32 12.61
C LYS A 184 -18.28 -8.73 12.04
N ARG A 185 -18.68 -8.92 10.78
CA ARG A 185 -18.61 -10.21 10.08
C ARG A 185 -17.16 -10.63 9.86
N LEU A 186 -16.30 -9.74 9.36
CA LEU A 186 -14.88 -10.03 9.16
C LEU A 186 -14.20 -10.43 10.47
N LEU A 187 -14.41 -9.68 11.56
CA LEU A 187 -13.82 -10.02 12.86
C LEU A 187 -14.31 -11.36 13.37
N LYS A 188 -15.59 -11.67 13.18
CA LYS A 188 -16.15 -12.98 13.57
C LYS A 188 -15.39 -14.12 12.87
N GLU A 189 -15.25 -14.03 11.55
CA GLU A 189 -14.55 -15.04 10.75
C GLU A 189 -13.07 -15.21 11.18
N ILE A 190 -12.37 -14.09 11.46
CA ILE A 190 -10.98 -14.13 11.94
C ILE A 190 -10.86 -14.82 13.30
N PHE A 191 -11.71 -14.47 14.26
CA PHE A 191 -11.67 -15.08 15.60
C PHE A 191 -12.06 -16.57 15.56
N GLU A 192 -13.07 -16.94 14.77
CA GLU A 192 -13.45 -18.35 14.57
C GLU A 192 -12.29 -19.17 13.98
N ALA A 193 -11.62 -18.65 12.95
CA ALA A 193 -10.45 -19.30 12.36
C ALA A 193 -9.28 -19.45 13.35
N GLN A 194 -9.07 -18.47 14.23
CA GLN A 194 -8.01 -18.52 15.25
C GLN A 194 -8.31 -19.54 16.36
N GLU A 195 -9.56 -19.64 16.80
CA GLU A 195 -9.99 -20.66 17.76
C GLU A 195 -9.81 -22.06 17.19
N GLU A 196 -10.21 -22.29 15.94
CA GLU A 196 -10.01 -23.57 15.25
C GLU A 196 -8.54 -23.95 15.11
N ALA A 197 -7.66 -22.99 14.77
CA ALA A 197 -6.23 -23.23 14.66
C ALA A 197 -5.61 -23.63 16.01
N ASN A 198 -5.97 -22.91 17.08
CA ASN A 198 -5.48 -23.20 18.43
C ASN A 198 -5.97 -24.56 18.96
N SER A 199 -7.21 -24.96 18.65
CA SER A 199 -7.72 -26.29 19.03
C SER A 199 -6.97 -27.43 18.34
N ARG A 200 -6.59 -27.26 17.06
CA ARG A 200 -5.81 -28.27 16.32
C ARG A 200 -4.37 -28.41 16.81
N GLU A 201 -3.75 -27.32 17.27
CA GLU A 201 -2.41 -27.37 17.88
C GLU A 201 -2.42 -28.06 19.25
N GLN A 202 -3.48 -27.86 20.04
CA GLN A 202 -3.64 -28.56 21.33
C GLN A 202 -3.87 -30.07 21.14
N ASP A 203 -4.67 -30.48 20.15
CA ASP A 203 -4.87 -31.91 19.85
C ASP A 203 -3.58 -32.60 19.41
N ASN A 204 -2.73 -31.96 18.61
CA ASN A 204 -1.44 -32.54 18.18
C ASN A 204 -0.40 -32.63 19.30
N THR A 205 -0.52 -31.84 20.36
CA THR A 205 0.41 -31.86 21.50
C THR A 205 0.08 -32.99 22.49
N ILE A 206 -1.16 -33.51 22.47
CA ILE A 206 -1.61 -34.63 23.34
C ILE A 206 -1.11 -35.99 22.81
N TYR A 207 -0.65 -36.06 21.56
CA TYR A 207 -0.16 -37.28 20.91
C TYR A 207 1.38 -37.40 20.82
N LEU A 208 2.12 -36.55 21.54
CA LEU A 208 3.59 -36.63 21.71
C LEU A 208 3.95 -36.91 23.18
#